data_AF-A0A6M2E2C4-F1
#
_entry.id   AF-A0A6M2E2C4-F1
#
_cell.length_a   1.000
_cell.length_b   1.000
_cell.length_c   1.000
_cell.angle_alpha   90.00
_cell.angle_beta   90.00
_cell.angle_gamma   90.00
#
_symmetry.space_group_name_H-M   'P 1'
#
loop_
_entity.id
_entity.type
_entity.pdbx_description
1 polymer ?
#
loop_
_entity_poly.entity_id
_entity_poly.type
_entity_poly.pdbx_seq_one_letter_code
_entity_poly.pdbx_strand_id
1 'polypeptide(L)'
;LTKVLQPLDISVNRSFKAILRRIWEAWMTEGEHSYNATGRMRRASYSEVAKWVHEARSAVRVATITAGFRKAGLLASLPTEHDDNQTSGSEYEENASAALPPEMGELFESLSEDEDFDGFK
;
A
#
# COMPACT_ATOMS: atom_id res chain seq x y z
N LEU A 1 -11.01 -9.93 10.00
CA LEU A 1 -9.74 -10.59 10.33
C LEU A 1 -8.62 -10.23 9.34
N THR A 2 -8.92 -10.12 8.04
CA THR A 2 -8.02 -9.71 6.94
C THR A 2 -7.14 -8.49 7.21
N LYS A 3 -7.69 -7.43 7.82
CA LYS A 3 -6.98 -6.17 8.13
C LYS A 3 -5.73 -6.32 9.03
N VAL A 4 -5.60 -7.43 9.75
CA VAL A 4 -4.52 -7.65 10.73
C VAL A 4 -3.39 -8.51 10.17
N LEU A 5 -3.65 -9.29 9.12
CA LEU A 5 -2.70 -10.27 8.58
C LEU A 5 -2.23 -9.94 7.16
N GLN A 6 -2.90 -9.04 6.44
CA GLN A 6 -2.48 -8.65 5.09
C GLN A 6 -1.47 -7.50 5.15
N PRO A 7 -0.20 -7.70 4.75
CA PRO A 7 0.85 -6.67 4.80
C PRO A 7 0.48 -5.39 4.06
N LEU A 8 -0.27 -5.54 2.97
CA LEU A 8 -0.81 -4.46 2.17
C LEU A 8 -1.75 -3.58 2.99
N ASP A 9 -2.65 -4.17 3.77
CA ASP A 9 -3.58 -3.43 4.63
C ASP A 9 -2.91 -2.83 5.86
N ILE A 10 -1.94 -3.54 6.45
CA ILE A 10 -1.24 -3.13 7.66
C ILE A 10 -0.38 -1.89 7.42
N SER A 11 0.34 -1.85 6.30
CA SER A 11 1.40 -0.85 6.08
C SER A 11 1.17 0.04 4.87
N VAL A 12 0.95 -0.56 3.71
CA VAL A 12 0.91 0.16 2.42
C VAL A 12 -0.36 0.99 2.32
N ASN A 13 -1.53 0.38 2.53
CA ASN A 13 -2.82 1.05 2.44
C ASN A 13 -3.00 2.13 3.49
N ARG A 14 -2.50 1.90 4.71
CA ARG A 14 -2.58 2.90 5.78
C ARG A 14 -1.77 4.16 5.42
N SER A 15 -0.51 3.97 5.02
CA SER A 15 0.36 5.09 4.66
C SER A 15 -0.08 5.78 3.37
N PHE A 16 -0.46 4.99 2.36
CA PHE A 16 -1.02 5.51 1.11
C PHE A 16 -2.27 6.38 1.36
N LYS A 17 -3.26 5.89 2.13
CA LYS A 17 -4.48 6.64 2.44
C LYS A 17 -4.18 7.92 3.24
N ALA A 18 -3.19 7.88 4.14
CA ALA A 18 -2.78 9.06 4.89
C ALA A 18 -2.14 10.14 3.99
N ILE A 19 -1.28 9.73 3.06
CA ILE A 19 -0.64 10.65 2.10
C ILE A 19 -1.68 11.20 1.12
N LEU A 20 -2.53 10.34 0.55
CA LEU A 20 -3.60 10.76 -0.36
C LEU A 20 -4.55 11.76 0.29
N ARG A 21 -4.89 11.53 1.57
CA ARG A 21 -5.70 12.48 2.35
C ARG A 21 -5.02 13.84 2.49
N ARG A 22 -3.73 13.86 2.81
CA ARG A 22 -2.96 15.11 2.92
C ARG A 22 -2.92 15.88 1.60
N ILE A 23 -2.72 15.19 0.47
CA ILE A 23 -2.73 15.82 -0.86
C ILE A 23 -4.11 16.43 -1.15
N TRP A 24 -5.18 15.69 -0.84
CA TRP A 24 -6.54 16.19 -1.00
C TRP A 24 -6.85 17.39 -0.09
N GLU A 25 -6.45 17.34 1.19
CA GLU A 25 -6.60 18.45 2.15
C GLU A 25 -5.84 19.70 1.71
N ALA A 26 -4.62 19.55 1.19
CA ALA A 26 -3.85 20.65 0.63
C ALA A 26 -4.56 21.25 -0.60
N TRP A 27 -5.03 20.42 -1.52
CA TRP A 27 -5.79 20.88 -2.69
C TRP A 27 -7.08 21.61 -2.30
N MET A 28 -7.75 21.17 -1.25
CA MET A 28 -8.96 21.81 -0.71
C MET A 28 -8.67 23.17 -0.05
N THR A 29 -7.49 23.36 0.55
CA THR A 29 -7.14 24.56 1.33
C THR A 29 -6.35 25.61 0.54
N GLU A 30 -5.51 25.21 -0.41
CA GLU A 30 -4.77 26.10 -1.31
C GLU A 30 -5.66 26.73 -2.40
N GLY A 31 -6.87 26.19 -2.59
CA GLY A 31 -7.78 26.58 -3.66
C GLY A 31 -8.57 27.86 -3.39
N GLU A 32 -7.93 29.04 -3.49
CA GLU A 32 -8.62 30.33 -3.71
C GLU A 32 -9.53 30.29 -4.98
N HIS A 33 -9.34 29.29 -5.84
CA HIS A 33 -9.95 29.13 -7.17
C HIS A 33 -10.89 27.93 -7.28
N SER A 34 -11.26 27.33 -6.14
CA SER A 34 -12.11 26.14 -6.10
C SER A 34 -13.58 26.45 -6.32
N TYR A 35 -13.99 27.69 -6.54
CA TYR A 35 -15.37 28.01 -6.85
C TYR A 35 -15.57 28.21 -8.36
N ASN A 36 -16.56 27.51 -8.92
CA ASN A 36 -17.03 27.84 -10.26
C ASN A 36 -17.60 29.29 -10.26
N ALA A 37 -17.84 29.88 -11.44
CA ALA A 37 -18.40 31.22 -11.55
C ALA A 37 -19.75 31.40 -10.80
N THR A 38 -20.37 30.29 -10.37
CA THR A 38 -21.61 30.22 -9.57
C THR A 38 -21.36 30.07 -8.06
N GLY A 39 -20.11 30.15 -7.59
CA GLY A 39 -19.77 30.01 -6.16
C GLY A 39 -19.83 28.57 -5.62
N ARG A 40 -19.86 27.55 -6.48
CA ARG A 40 -19.87 26.13 -6.07
C ARG A 40 -18.49 25.52 -6.14
N MET A 41 -18.17 24.68 -5.16
CA MET A 41 -16.91 23.96 -5.11
C MET A 41 -16.71 23.11 -6.38
N ARG A 42 -15.57 23.30 -7.04
CA ARG A 42 -15.13 22.59 -8.21
C ARG A 42 -14.85 21.15 -7.79
N ARG A 43 -15.34 20.22 -8.60
CA ARG A 43 -14.96 18.81 -8.48
C ARG A 43 -13.58 18.61 -9.07
N ALA A 44 -12.73 17.85 -8.37
CA ALA A 44 -11.48 17.36 -8.94
C ALA A 44 -11.76 16.52 -10.18
N SER A 45 -11.02 16.78 -11.25
CA SER A 45 -11.06 15.99 -12.47
C SER A 45 -10.40 14.62 -12.25
N TYR A 46 -10.72 13.65 -13.11
CA TYR A 46 -10.11 12.33 -13.03
C TYR A 46 -8.59 12.37 -13.18
N SER A 47 -8.06 13.30 -13.99
CA SER A 47 -6.61 13.46 -14.15
C SER A 47 -5.93 14.01 -12.89
N GLU A 48 -6.59 14.91 -12.15
CA GLU A 48 -6.11 15.37 -10.84
C GLU A 48 -6.09 14.23 -9.82
N VAL A 49 -7.17 13.46 -9.75
CA VAL A 49 -7.24 12.29 -8.85
C VAL A 49 -6.17 11.25 -9.22
N ALA A 50 -5.98 10.95 -10.50
CA ALA A 50 -4.96 10.01 -10.96
C ALA A 50 -3.54 10.47 -10.59
N LYS A 51 -3.26 11.77 -10.71
CA LYS A 51 -1.99 12.36 -10.26
C LYS A 51 -1.80 12.18 -8.76
N TRP A 52 -2.80 12.46 -7.94
CA TRP A 52 -2.72 12.29 -6.49
C TRP A 52 -2.49 10.83 -6.09
N VAL A 53 -3.16 9.88 -6.76
CA VAL A 53 -2.95 8.44 -6.54
C VAL A 53 -1.52 8.05 -6.89
N HIS A 54 -1.00 8.51 -8.03
CA HIS A 54 0.38 8.25 -8.44
C HIS A 54 1.39 8.83 -7.44
N GLU A 55 1.22 10.10 -7.05
CA GLU A 55 2.09 10.78 -6.08
C GLU A 55 2.04 10.10 -4.71
N ALA A 56 0.84 9.80 -4.20
CA ALA A 56 0.67 9.13 -2.92
C ALA A 56 1.31 7.74 -2.90
N ARG A 57 1.22 6.98 -4.01
CA ARG A 57 1.86 5.67 -4.14
C ARG A 57 3.38 5.79 -4.16
N SER A 58 3.93 6.71 -4.96
CA SER A 58 5.37 6.95 -5.06
C SER A 58 6.00 7.46 -3.76
N ALA A 59 5.22 8.15 -2.92
CA ALA A 59 5.65 8.64 -1.62
C ALA A 59 5.65 7.58 -0.50
N VAL A 60 5.07 6.39 -0.72
CA VAL A 60 5.14 5.29 0.26
C VAL A 60 6.58 4.79 0.32
N ARG A 61 7.22 4.94 1.48
CA ARG A 61 8.60 4.50 1.68
C ARG A 61 8.69 2.98 1.67
N VAL A 62 9.73 2.43 1.02
CA VAL A 62 10.05 1.00 1.05
C VAL A 62 10.16 0.48 2.49
N ALA A 63 10.76 1.27 3.40
CA ALA A 63 10.85 0.93 4.82
C ALA A 63 9.49 0.65 5.48
N THR A 64 8.44 1.39 5.09
CA THR A 64 7.08 1.16 5.57
C THR A 64 6.54 -0.17 5.08
N ILE A 65 6.81 -0.52 3.81
CA ILE A 65 6.42 -1.80 3.21
C ILE A 65 7.14 -2.93 3.97
N THR A 66 8.46 -2.86 4.11
CA THR A 66 9.26 -3.87 4.82
C THR A 66 8.79 -4.05 6.27
N ALA A 67 8.50 -2.96 6.98
CA ALA A 67 7.96 -3.03 8.34
C ALA A 67 6.59 -3.73 8.40
N GLY A 68 5.73 -3.52 7.40
CA GLY A 68 4.45 -4.22 7.29
C GLY A 68 4.59 -5.71 7.09
N PHE A 69 5.47 -6.12 6.19
CA PHE A 69 5.74 -7.53 5.92
C PHE A 69 6.40 -8.24 7.11
N ARG A 70 7.29 -7.57 7.84
CA ARG A 70 7.81 -8.08 9.13
C ARG A 70 6.70 -8.22 10.18
N LYS A 71 5.83 -7.22 10.31
CA LYS A 71 4.71 -7.26 11.27
C LYS A 71 3.67 -8.35 10.94
N ALA A 72 3.53 -8.68 9.66
CA ALA A 72 2.71 -9.79 9.20
C ALA A 72 3.39 -11.18 9.36
N GLY A 73 4.63 -11.23 9.84
CA GLY A 73 5.40 -12.48 9.98
C GLY A 73 5.89 -13.08 8.66
N LEU A 74 5.83 -12.32 7.55
CA LEU A 74 6.23 -12.80 6.21
C LEU A 74 7.69 -12.52 5.87
N LEU A 75 8.38 -11.71 6.67
CA LEU A 75 9.81 -11.51 6.59
C LEU A 75 10.43 -11.92 7.92
N ALA A 76 11.54 -12.66 7.86
CA ALA A 76 12.36 -12.92 9.04
C ALA A 76 12.74 -11.59 9.69
N SER A 77 12.57 -11.49 11.01
CA SER A 77 13.15 -10.39 11.78
C SER A 77 14.66 -10.49 11.62
N LEU A 78 15.28 -9.52 10.94
CA LEU A 78 16.72 -9.35 11.09
C LEU A 78 16.99 -9.15 12.59
N PRO A 79 17.99 -9.82 13.17
CA PRO A 79 18.35 -9.61 14.56
C PRO A 79 18.71 -8.13 14.69
N THR A 80 17.79 -7.38 15.29
CA THR A 80 18.03 -6.00 15.67
C THR A 80 18.74 -6.15 17.00
N GLU A 81 20.03 -5.84 17.05
CA GLU A 81 20.74 -5.86 18.32
C GLU A 81 20.03 -4.90 19.29
N HIS A 82 19.61 -5.47 20.42
CA HIS A 82 18.74 -4.93 21.49
C HIS A 82 17.23 -4.80 21.17
N ASP A 83 16.44 -5.81 21.55
CA ASP A 83 15.82 -5.88 22.89
C ASP A 83 15.11 -7.25 23.09
N ASP A 84 15.12 -7.74 24.32
CA ASP A 84 15.01 -9.14 24.74
C ASP A 84 13.69 -9.85 24.40
N ASN A 85 13.75 -10.91 23.58
CA ASN A 85 12.92 -12.10 23.80
C ASN A 85 13.51 -13.34 23.12
N GLN A 86 13.84 -14.35 23.92
CA GLN A 86 14.42 -15.63 23.51
C GLN A 86 13.51 -16.41 22.55
N THR A 87 14.06 -16.88 21.43
CA THR A 87 13.80 -18.25 20.95
C THR A 87 14.92 -18.72 20.02
N SER A 88 15.29 -19.98 20.19
CA SER A 88 16.49 -20.65 19.69
C SER A 88 16.67 -20.64 18.18
N GLY A 89 17.94 -20.67 17.78
CA GLY A 89 18.42 -20.45 16.44
C GLY A 89 18.13 -21.55 15.42
N SER A 90 18.24 -21.13 14.17
CA SER A 90 18.90 -21.90 13.13
C SER A 90 19.49 -20.90 12.12
N GLU A 91 20.76 -21.09 11.81
CA GLU A 91 21.50 -20.34 10.80
C GLU A 91 20.82 -20.54 9.43
N TYR A 92 20.51 -19.45 8.74
CA TYR A 92 20.06 -19.50 7.34
C TYR A 92 21.12 -18.82 6.49
N GLU A 93 21.81 -19.62 5.68
CA GLU A 93 22.69 -19.11 4.65
C GLU A 93 21.92 -18.27 3.63
N GLU A 94 22.53 -17.16 3.25
CA GLU A 94 22.11 -16.28 2.18
C GLU A 94 22.24 -17.01 0.83
N ASN A 95 21.21 -17.73 0.40
CA ASN A 95 21.13 -18.23 -0.96
C ASN A 95 20.23 -17.30 -1.80
N ALA A 96 20.88 -16.55 -2.68
CA ALA A 96 20.25 -15.74 -3.70
C ALA A 96 19.33 -16.58 -4.60
N SER A 97 18.20 -15.99 -5.00
CA SER A 97 17.22 -16.56 -5.94
C SER A 97 16.23 -17.58 -5.34
N ALA A 98 15.47 -17.18 -4.32
CA ALA A 98 14.19 -17.83 -4.04
C ALA A 98 13.15 -17.38 -5.08
N ALA A 99 13.09 -18.08 -6.22
CA ALA A 99 11.94 -18.00 -7.11
C ALA A 99 10.68 -18.30 -6.28
N LEU A 100 9.64 -17.46 -6.44
CA LEU A 100 8.37 -17.67 -5.76
C LEU A 100 7.85 -19.08 -6.09
N PRO A 101 7.30 -19.82 -5.10
CA PRO A 101 6.76 -21.15 -5.36
C PRO A 101 5.75 -21.10 -6.52
N PRO A 102 5.80 -22.03 -7.48
CA PRO A 102 4.91 -22.02 -8.65
C PRO A 102 3.43 -21.97 -8.27
N GLU A 103 3.07 -22.59 -7.14
CA GLU A 103 1.72 -22.57 -6.55
C GLU A 103 1.23 -21.14 -6.20
N MET A 104 2.14 -20.24 -5.83
CA MET A 104 1.80 -18.83 -5.56
C MET A 104 1.61 -18.04 -6.86
N GLY A 105 2.33 -18.41 -7.93
CA GLY A 105 2.18 -17.82 -9.26
C GLY A 105 0.83 -18.15 -9.87
N GLU A 106 0.42 -19.41 -9.80
CA GLU A 106 -0.91 -19.87 -10.25
C GLU A 106 -2.05 -19.13 -9.53
N LEU A 107 -1.90 -18.83 -8.23
CA LEU A 107 -2.90 -18.05 -7.48
C LEU A 107 -3.04 -16.60 -7.98
N PHE A 108 -1.95 -15.96 -8.41
CA PHE A 108 -2.00 -14.61 -8.98
C PHE A 108 -2.61 -14.60 -10.38
N GLU A 109 -2.33 -15.62 -11.18
CA GLU A 109 -2.93 -15.79 -12.51
C GLU A 109 -4.43 -16.11 -12.40
N SER A 110 -4.85 -16.93 -11.43
CA SER A 110 -6.28 -17.21 -11.21
C SER A 110 -7.09 -16.03 -10.65
N LEU A 111 -6.43 -15.03 -10.06
CA LEU A 111 -7.09 -13.79 -9.61
C LEU A 111 -7.19 -12.75 -10.74
N SER A 112 -6.58 -13.02 -11.89
CA SER A 112 -6.66 -12.16 -13.08
C SER A 112 -7.84 -12.52 -13.99
N GLU A 113 -8.78 -13.35 -13.53
CA GLU A 113 -10.02 -13.62 -14.26
C GLU A 113 -10.77 -12.29 -14.51
N ASP A 114 -10.86 -11.93 -15.79
CA ASP A 114 -11.61 -10.80 -16.32
C ASP A 114 -13.11 -10.97 -16.01
N GLU A 115 -13.52 -10.70 -14.78
CA GLU A 115 -14.94 -10.46 -14.48
C GLU A 115 -15.31 -9.10 -15.07
N ASP A 116 -15.85 -9.13 -16.29
CA ASP A 116 -16.46 -7.97 -16.94
C ASP A 116 -17.45 -7.31 -15.97
N PHE A 117 -17.07 -6.12 -15.48
CA PHE A 117 -17.86 -5.32 -14.57
C PHE A 117 -19.16 -4.86 -15.25
N ASP A 118 -20.23 -5.61 -15.06
CA ASP A 118 -21.58 -5.26 -15.54
C ASP A 118 -22.16 -4.19 -14.60
N GLY A 119 -21.96 -2.93 -14.97
CA GLY A 119 -22.19 -1.76 -14.11
C GLY A 119 -23.57 -1.71 -13.42
N PHE A 120 -23.67 -0.85 -12.40
CA PHE A 120 -24.89 -0.70 -11.61
C PHE A 120 -26.09 -0.29 -12.48
N LYS A 121 -27.04 -1.21 -12.64
CA LYS A 121 -28.34 -1.00 -13.28
C LYS A 121 -29.30 -0.26 -12.37
#